data_AF-A0A097ERR8-F1
#
_entry.id   AF-A0A097ERR8-F1
#
_cell.length_a   1.000
_cell.length_b   1.000
_cell.length_c   1.000
_cell.angle_alpha   90.00
_cell.angle_beta   90.00
_cell.angle_gamma   90.00
#
_symmetry.space_group_name_H-M   'P 1'
#
loop_
_entity.id
_entity.type
_entity.pdbx_description
1 polymer ?
#
loop_
_entity_poly.entity_id
_entity_poly.type
_entity_poly.pdbx_seq_one_letter_code
_entity_poly.pdbx_strand_id
1 'polypeptide(L)'
;MFSLIALLCLPVLAISKTTKCDGNTYEINECLKSQMQKFDTKLDKIQDHNIKKFKKYRDNICSDVSSSYKGGTYESVKYGNCIISLNKWYLKQLER
;
A
#
# COMPACT_ATOMS: atom_id res chain seq x y z
N MET A 1 -17.59 27.11 -14.35
CA MET A 1 -18.04 25.91 -13.63
C MET A 1 -16.85 24.96 -13.54
N PHE A 2 -16.08 25.04 -12.46
CA PHE A 2 -14.76 24.41 -12.37
C PHE A 2 -14.89 22.88 -12.33
N SER A 3 -14.17 22.24 -13.24
CA SER A 3 -14.15 20.79 -13.48
C SER A 3 -13.76 20.01 -12.23
N LEU A 4 -14.74 19.38 -11.60
CA LEU A 4 -14.60 18.54 -10.40
C LEU A 4 -14.14 17.10 -10.72
N ILE A 5 -13.49 16.89 -11.87
CA ILE A 5 -13.15 15.53 -12.37
C ILE A 5 -11.66 15.19 -12.15
N ALA A 6 -10.83 16.16 -11.75
CA ALA A 6 -9.38 15.94 -11.60
C ALA A 6 -8.95 15.09 -10.39
N LEU A 7 -9.87 14.71 -9.48
CA LEU A 7 -9.49 14.07 -8.21
C LEU A 7 -9.49 12.53 -8.21
N LEU A 8 -9.91 11.88 -9.31
CA LEU A 8 -10.05 10.41 -9.36
C LEU A 8 -8.88 9.68 -10.04
N CYS A 9 -7.83 10.40 -10.49
CA CYS A 9 -6.76 9.81 -11.33
C CYS A 9 -5.40 9.53 -10.65
N LEU A 10 -5.25 9.60 -9.33
CA LEU A 10 -3.99 9.20 -8.67
C LEU A 10 -4.30 8.33 -7.44
N PRO A 11 -3.83 7.07 -7.37
CA PRO A 11 -2.39 6.77 -7.40
C PRO A 11 -2.01 5.46 -8.14
N VAL A 12 -2.71 5.05 -9.21
CA VAL A 12 -2.35 3.81 -9.93
C VAL A 12 -0.91 3.86 -10.48
N LEU A 13 -0.44 5.04 -10.87
CA LEU A 13 0.92 5.26 -11.40
C LEU A 13 2.03 5.26 -10.33
N ALA A 14 1.69 5.41 -9.04
CA ALA A 14 2.67 5.37 -7.95
C ALA A 14 3.06 3.93 -7.53
N ILE A 15 2.35 2.92 -8.04
CA ILE A 15 2.52 1.50 -7.71
C ILE A 15 3.74 0.88 -8.42
N SER A 16 4.38 1.60 -9.36
CA SER A 16 5.46 1.07 -10.21
C SER A 16 6.86 1.02 -9.57
N LYS A 17 7.07 1.61 -8.39
CA LYS A 17 8.31 1.41 -7.61
C LYS A 17 8.09 0.29 -6.59
N THR A 18 7.97 -0.94 -7.09
CA THR A 18 7.99 -2.14 -6.26
C THR A 18 9.22 -2.11 -5.35
N THR A 19 8.98 -2.28 -4.06
CA THR A 19 10.07 -2.55 -3.12
C THR A 19 10.75 -3.81 -3.64
N LYS A 20 12.06 -3.76 -3.89
CA LYS A 20 12.82 -4.91 -4.41
C LYS A 20 12.89 -6.01 -3.34
N CYS A 21 11.80 -6.75 -3.16
CA CYS A 21 11.80 -8.07 -2.54
C CYS A 21 12.10 -9.06 -3.67
N ASP A 22 13.20 -9.79 -3.53
CA ASP A 22 13.70 -10.73 -4.52
C ASP A 22 13.99 -12.07 -3.84
N GLY A 23 14.14 -13.13 -4.62
CA GLY A 23 14.35 -14.49 -4.13
C GLY A 23 13.17 -15.42 -4.38
N ASN A 24 13.14 -16.53 -3.65
CA ASN A 24 12.04 -17.49 -3.74
C ASN A 24 10.75 -16.95 -3.09
N THR A 25 9.63 -17.63 -3.28
CA THR A 25 8.33 -17.23 -2.73
C THR A 25 8.36 -16.95 -1.22
N TYR A 26 9.07 -17.76 -0.45
CA TYR A 26 9.16 -17.60 1.00
C TYR A 26 9.93 -16.31 1.36
N GLU A 27 11.08 -16.11 0.74
CA GLU A 27 11.91 -14.91 0.91
C GLU A 27 11.17 -13.62 0.52
N ILE A 28 10.42 -13.68 -0.59
CA ILE A 28 9.58 -12.56 -1.03
C ILE A 28 8.50 -12.25 0.00
N ASN A 29 7.78 -13.26 0.49
CA ASN A 29 6.68 -13.05 1.44
C ASN A 29 7.20 -12.51 2.79
N GLU A 30 8.30 -13.04 3.31
CA GLU A 30 8.92 -12.53 4.55
C GLU A 30 9.43 -11.09 4.38
N CYS A 31 10.06 -10.77 3.23
CA CYS A 31 10.44 -9.41 2.91
C CYS A 31 9.24 -8.45 2.89
N LEU A 32 8.15 -8.83 2.20
CA LEU A 32 6.93 -8.02 2.13
C LEU A 32 6.31 -7.80 3.51
N LYS A 33 6.19 -8.86 4.31
CA LYS A 33 5.67 -8.79 5.69
C LYS A 33 6.49 -7.83 6.55
N SER A 34 7.81 -7.94 6.51
CA SER A 34 8.72 -7.06 7.25
C SER A 34 8.56 -5.59 6.81
N GLN A 35 8.47 -5.33 5.50
CA GLN A 35 8.28 -3.97 4.98
C GLN A 35 6.92 -3.40 5.35
N MET A 36 5.85 -4.19 5.26
CA MET A 36 4.51 -3.77 5.70
C MET A 36 4.53 -3.36 7.17
N GLN A 37 5.07 -4.21 8.05
CA GLN A 37 5.19 -3.93 9.48
C GLN A 37 6.01 -2.66 9.75
N LYS A 38 7.14 -2.49 9.05
CA LYS A 38 8.00 -1.30 9.18
C LYS A 38 7.24 -0.02 8.88
N PHE A 39 6.49 0.03 7.77
CA PHE A 39 5.75 1.23 7.41
C PHE A 39 4.48 1.43 8.25
N ASP A 40 3.80 0.35 8.65
CA ASP A 40 2.67 0.44 9.57
C ASP A 40 3.08 1.01 10.93
N THR A 41 4.19 0.53 11.48
CA THR A 41 4.74 1.04 12.74
C THR A 41 5.11 2.53 12.63
N LYS A 42 5.62 2.97 11.47
CA LYS A 42 5.88 4.41 11.24
C LYS A 42 4.59 5.22 11.27
N LEU A 43 3.52 4.72 10.66
CA LEU A 43 2.22 5.36 10.72
C LEU A 43 1.67 5.38 12.15
N ASP A 44 1.73 4.27 12.88
CA ASP A 44 1.19 4.18 14.25
C ASP A 44 1.88 5.11 15.25
N LYS A 45 3.12 5.52 14.97
CA LYS A 45 3.85 6.52 15.77
C LYS A 45 3.34 7.96 15.57
N ILE A 46 2.58 8.21 14.51
CA ILE A 46 2.01 9.52 14.24
C ILE A 46 0.70 9.63 15.04
N GLN A 47 0.60 10.61 15.92
CA GLN A 47 -0.58 10.82 16.78
C GLN A 47 -1.74 11.49 16.01
N ASP A 48 -2.17 10.88 14.90
CA ASP A 48 -3.27 11.39 14.06
C ASP A 48 -4.45 10.41 14.04
N HIS A 49 -5.64 10.92 14.37
CA HIS A 49 -6.90 10.19 14.37
C HIS A 49 -7.30 9.69 12.97
N ASN A 50 -6.76 10.27 11.90
CA ASN A 50 -7.05 9.89 10.52
C ASN A 50 -6.32 8.61 10.08
N ILE A 51 -5.30 8.16 10.83
CA ILE A 51 -4.50 6.97 10.45
C ILE A 51 -5.36 5.72 10.44
N LYS A 52 -6.27 5.55 11.41
CA LYS A 52 -7.18 4.40 11.45
C LYS A 52 -8.10 4.37 10.21
N LYS A 53 -8.59 5.53 9.78
CA LYS A 53 -9.44 5.65 8.58
C LYS A 53 -8.62 5.35 7.32
N PHE A 54 -7.40 5.89 7.22
CA PHE A 54 -6.48 5.61 6.13
C PHE A 54 -6.15 4.13 6.02
N LYS A 55 -5.78 3.45 7.12
CA LYS A 55 -5.48 2.01 7.13
C LYS A 55 -6.66 1.18 6.63
N LYS A 56 -7.88 1.49 7.09
CA LYS A 56 -9.09 0.82 6.60
C LYS A 56 -9.31 1.02 5.10
N TYR A 57 -9.17 2.25 4.61
CA TYR A 57 -9.30 2.58 3.18
C TYR A 57 -8.24 1.84 2.34
N ARG A 58 -6.99 1.87 2.80
CA ARG A 58 -5.86 1.18 2.19
C ARG A 58 -6.11 -0.32 2.08
N ASP A 59 -6.53 -0.97 3.17
CA ASP A 59 -6.77 -2.42 3.20
C ASP A 59 -7.87 -2.83 2.21
N ASN A 60 -8.96 -2.05 2.13
CA ASN A 60 -10.03 -2.28 1.17
C ASN A 60 -9.53 -2.21 -0.29
N ILE A 61 -8.78 -1.15 -0.63
CA ILE A 61 -8.24 -1.00 -1.99
C ILE A 61 -7.24 -2.10 -2.31
N CYS A 62 -6.34 -2.42 -1.39
CA CYS A 62 -5.32 -3.43 -1.63
C CYS A 62 -5.92 -4.82 -1.75
N SER A 63 -6.98 -5.13 -1.00
CA SER A 63 -7.74 -6.37 -1.14
C SER A 63 -8.45 -6.44 -2.50
N ASP A 64 -9.08 -5.35 -2.93
CA ASP A 64 -9.78 -5.30 -4.22
C ASP A 64 -8.80 -5.48 -5.39
N VAL A 65 -7.69 -4.74 -5.39
CA VAL A 65 -6.63 -4.85 -6.39
C VAL A 65 -6.00 -6.24 -6.40
N SER A 66 -5.71 -6.82 -5.24
CA SER A 66 -5.09 -8.15 -5.19
C SER A 66 -6.03 -9.26 -5.65
N SER A 67 -7.33 -9.12 -5.40
CA SER A 67 -8.34 -10.15 -5.75
C SER A 67 -8.42 -10.45 -7.26
N SER A 68 -7.98 -9.51 -8.10
CA SER A 68 -7.84 -9.71 -9.56
C SER A 68 -6.84 -10.81 -9.92
N TYR A 69 -5.91 -11.12 -9.02
CA TYR A 69 -4.87 -12.14 -9.18
C TYR A 69 -5.25 -13.39 -8.39
N LYS A 70 -6.37 -14.01 -8.78
CA LYS A 70 -7.01 -15.14 -8.06
C LYS A 70 -6.02 -16.18 -7.54
N GLY A 71 -5.95 -16.33 -6.22
CA GLY A 71 -5.47 -17.52 -5.52
C GLY A 71 -3.96 -17.76 -5.59
N GLY A 72 -3.30 -17.64 -4.44
CA GLY A 72 -1.92 -18.08 -4.24
C GLY A 72 -0.94 -16.93 -4.01
N THR A 73 0.32 -17.17 -4.36
CA THR A 73 1.45 -16.30 -4.00
C THR A 73 1.42 -14.96 -4.73
N TYR A 74 0.79 -14.89 -5.92
CA TYR A 74 0.63 -13.64 -6.65
C TYR A 74 -0.33 -12.67 -5.94
N GLU A 75 -1.43 -13.17 -5.39
CA GLU A 75 -2.39 -12.36 -4.64
C GLU A 75 -1.72 -11.71 -3.42
N SER A 76 -1.03 -12.51 -2.61
CA SER A 76 -0.33 -12.03 -1.41
C SER A 76 0.77 -11.02 -1.76
N VAL A 77 1.51 -11.25 -2.85
CA VAL A 77 2.55 -10.34 -3.33
C VAL A 77 1.94 -9.01 -3.80
N LYS A 78 0.81 -9.04 -4.51
CA LYS A 78 0.13 -7.83 -4.98
C LYS A 78 -0.46 -7.03 -3.83
N TYR A 79 -1.08 -7.71 -2.86
CA TYR A 79 -1.56 -7.10 -1.63
C TYR A 79 -0.43 -6.41 -0.87
N GLY A 80 0.66 -7.13 -0.57
CA GLY A 80 1.78 -6.58 0.18
C GLY A 80 2.44 -5.38 -0.49
N ASN A 81 2.64 -5.44 -1.82
CA ASN A 81 3.17 -4.31 -2.58
C ASN A 81 2.24 -3.09 -2.58
N CYS A 82 0.92 -3.30 -2.63
CA CYS A 82 -0.06 -2.22 -2.54
C CYS A 82 0.02 -1.53 -1.18
N ILE A 83 0.02 -2.31 -0.08
CA ILE A 83 0.10 -1.78 1.30
C ILE A 83 1.35 -0.92 1.48
N ILE A 84 2.51 -1.43 1.04
CA ILE A 84 3.78 -0.71 1.16
C ILE A 84 3.75 0.59 0.36
N SER A 85 3.23 0.55 -0.87
CA SER A 85 3.15 1.72 -1.76
C SER A 85 2.27 2.83 -1.16
N LEU A 86 1.08 2.46 -0.68
CA LEU A 86 0.16 3.42 -0.07
C LEU A 86 0.69 3.97 1.25
N ASN A 87 1.30 3.15 2.10
CA ASN A 87 1.90 3.63 3.34
C ASN A 87 3.03 4.64 3.08
N LYS A 88 3.93 4.34 2.12
CA LYS A 88 4.99 5.27 1.70
C LYS A 88 4.42 6.58 1.18
N TRP A 89 3.38 6.50 0.34
CA TRP A 89 2.73 7.69 -0.20
C TRP A 89 2.11 8.55 0.90
N TYR A 90 1.39 7.94 1.85
CA TYR A 90 0.72 8.67 2.93
C TYR A 90 1.72 9.30 3.89
N LEU A 91 2.77 8.58 4.29
CA LEU A 91 3.88 9.15 5.07
C LEU A 91 4.46 10.40 4.39
N LYS A 92 4.67 10.34 3.07
CA LYS A 92 5.15 11.50 2.30
C LYS A 92 4.14 12.66 2.23
N GLN A 93 2.83 12.40 2.32
CA GLN A 93 1.83 13.47 2.42
C GLN A 93 1.85 14.15 3.79
N LEU A 94 2.18 13.42 4.86
CA LEU A 94 2.27 13.97 6.21
C LEU A 94 3.54 14.80 6.46
N GLU A 95 4.57 14.62 5.63
CA GLU A 95 5.80 15.43 5.65
C GLU A 95 5.65 16.77 4.92
N ARG A 96 4.50 17.04 4.28
CA ARG A 96 4.19 18.27 3.55
C ARG A 96 3.34 19.20 4.38
#